data_AF-A0A7R9L8Z7-F1
#
_entry.id   AF-A0A7R9L8Z7-F1
#
_cell.length_a   1.000
_cell.length_b   1.000
_cell.length_c   1.000
_cell.angle_alpha   90.00
_cell.angle_beta   90.00
_cell.angle_gamma   90.00
#
_symmetry.space_group_name_H-M   'P 1'
#
loop_
_entity.id
_entity.type
_entity.pdbx_description
1 polymer ?
#
loop_
_entity_poly.entity_id
_entity_poly.type
_entity_poly.pdbx_seq_one_letter_code
_entity_poly.pdbx_strand_id
1 'polypeptide(L)'
;MDEDEEIVQSYLVWGAMALHYAELFANLSRQRKLNTFLLTVVKSIFQDMISMETVIAKIMEYAKTLVSADRTSLFLVDSNDKQLYAHIFEVNDNKANSDDPAITKKEIRFPIGTGIAGTVAKTGQALNIPDAYEDQRFNRDIDQMTGYTTKNLLAMP
;
A
#
# COMPACT_ATOMS: atom_id res chain seq x y z
N MET A 1 69.72 21.38 -25.58
CA MET A 1 68.99 22.44 -24.87
C MET A 1 67.51 22.35 -25.24
N ASP A 2 67.17 22.28 -26.53
CA ASP A 2 65.78 22.09 -26.98
C ASP A 2 65.17 20.71 -26.58
N GLU A 3 65.98 19.65 -26.59
CA GLU A 3 65.53 18.28 -26.26
C GLU A 3 65.16 18.11 -24.78
N ASP A 4 65.88 18.78 -23.87
CA ASP A 4 65.57 18.78 -22.44
C ASP A 4 64.29 19.59 -22.15
N GLU A 5 64.06 20.67 -22.89
CA GLU A 5 62.86 21.50 -22.77
C GLU A 5 61.61 20.74 -23.24
N GLU A 6 61.71 19.97 -24.31
CA GLU A 6 60.63 19.12 -24.83
C GLU A 6 60.25 18.01 -23.84
N ILE A 7 61.25 17.37 -23.21
CA ILE A 7 61.02 16.34 -22.18
C ILE A 7 60.30 16.94 -20.96
N VAL A 8 60.75 18.12 -20.50
CA VAL A 8 60.11 18.80 -19.36
C VAL A 8 58.67 19.21 -19.67
N GLN A 9 58.40 19.72 -20.88
CA GLN A 9 57.04 20.07 -21.29
C GLN A 9 56.12 18.83 -21.34
N SER A 10 56.62 17.70 -21.84
CA SER A 10 55.87 16.45 -21.85
C SER A 10 55.47 16.01 -20.43
N TYR A 11 56.40 16.01 -19.48
CA TYR A 11 56.10 15.68 -18.08
C TYR A 11 55.12 16.65 -17.42
N LEU A 12 55.21 17.94 -17.72
CA LEU A 12 54.27 18.94 -17.22
C LEU A 12 52.85 18.71 -17.73
N VAL A 13 52.68 18.33 -19.01
CA VAL A 13 51.37 18.01 -19.59
C VAL A 13 50.76 16.78 -18.92
N TRP A 14 51.54 15.71 -18.72
CA TRP A 14 51.06 14.52 -18.02
C TRP A 14 50.71 14.80 -16.55
N GLY A 15 51.51 15.61 -15.86
CA GLY A 15 51.23 16.04 -14.49
C GLY A 15 49.96 16.86 -14.39
N ALA A 16 49.76 17.81 -15.31
CA ALA A 16 48.54 18.62 -15.38
C ALA A 16 47.30 17.77 -15.68
N MET A 17 47.42 16.81 -16.60
CA MET A 17 46.33 15.89 -16.95
C MET A 17 45.97 14.96 -15.79
N ALA A 18 46.97 14.41 -15.09
CA ALA A 18 46.76 13.57 -13.91
C ALA A 18 46.09 14.35 -12.76
N LEU A 19 46.54 15.59 -12.52
CA LEU A 19 45.94 16.48 -11.52
C LEU A 19 44.49 16.81 -11.87
N HIS A 20 44.24 17.17 -13.14
CA HIS A 20 42.89 17.47 -13.64
C HIS A 20 41.96 16.26 -13.53
N TYR A 21 42.43 15.05 -13.87
CA TYR A 21 41.64 13.82 -13.71
C TYR A 21 41.34 13.49 -12.25
N ALA A 22 42.31 13.69 -11.34
CA ALA A 22 42.09 13.48 -9.92
C ALA A 22 40.99 14.41 -9.38
N GLU A 23 41.00 15.69 -9.78
CA GLU A 23 39.99 16.67 -9.41
C GLU A 23 38.62 16.35 -10.01
N LEU A 24 38.57 16.00 -11.31
CA LEU A 24 37.34 15.59 -11.99
C LEU A 24 36.73 14.35 -11.32
N PHE A 25 37.56 13.35 -11.01
CA PHE A 25 37.11 12.13 -10.34
C PHE A 25 36.61 12.40 -8.92
N ALA A 26 37.27 13.30 -8.18
CA ALA A 26 36.81 13.73 -6.86
C ALA A 26 35.44 14.43 -6.94
N ASN A 27 35.25 15.32 -7.92
CA ASN A 27 33.99 16.01 -8.17
C ASN A 27 32.88 15.04 -8.60
N LEU A 28 33.18 14.13 -9.52
CA LEU A 28 32.23 13.11 -9.99
C LEU A 28 31.85 12.13 -8.86
N SER A 29 32.81 11.74 -8.01
CA SER A 29 32.55 10.93 -6.83
C SER A 29 31.66 11.64 -5.82
N ARG A 30 31.87 12.96 -5.62
CA ARG A 30 31.01 13.78 -4.76
C ARG A 30 29.59 13.88 -5.32
N GLN A 31 29.43 14.16 -6.61
CA GLN A 31 28.11 14.18 -7.26
C GLN A 31 27.41 12.83 -7.20
N ARG A 32 28.13 11.72 -7.44
CA ARG A 32 27.56 10.38 -7.39
C ARG A 32 27.07 10.04 -5.97
N LYS A 33 27.84 10.37 -4.94
CA LYS A 33 27.42 10.20 -3.53
C LYS A 33 26.15 10.99 -3.22
N LEU A 34 26.07 12.25 -3.66
CA LEU A 34 24.89 13.09 -3.45
C LEU A 34 23.65 12.52 -4.16
N ASN A 35 23.77 12.11 -5.42
CA ASN A 35 22.67 11.50 -6.18
C ASN A 35 22.21 10.17 -5.57
N THR A 36 23.15 9.32 -5.14
CA THR A 36 22.80 8.07 -4.45
C THR A 36 22.07 8.34 -3.14
N PHE A 37 22.54 9.29 -2.34
CA PHE A 37 21.89 9.68 -1.09
C PHE A 37 20.46 10.18 -1.33
N LEU A 38 20.26 11.07 -2.30
CA LEU A 38 18.94 11.59 -2.64
C LEU A 38 17.99 10.47 -3.09
N LEU A 39 18.46 9.54 -3.92
CA LEU A 39 17.67 8.37 -4.32
C LEU A 39 17.32 7.47 -3.12
N THR A 40 18.24 7.28 -2.17
CA THR A 40 17.96 6.51 -0.95
C THR A 40 16.90 7.19 -0.08
N VAL A 41 17.00 8.51 0.11
CA VAL A 41 16.01 9.29 0.86
C VAL A 41 14.64 9.22 0.19
N VAL A 42 14.57 9.44 -1.12
CA VAL A 42 13.33 9.34 -1.90
C VAL A 42 12.74 7.93 -1.80
N LYS A 43 13.56 6.89 -1.95
CA LYS A 43 13.10 5.50 -1.85
C LYS A 43 12.61 5.15 -0.45
N SER A 44 13.28 5.62 0.60
CA SER A 44 12.80 5.45 1.99
C SER A 44 11.46 6.13 2.18
N ILE A 45 11.34 7.40 1.78
CA ILE A 45 10.08 8.14 1.85
C ILE A 45 8.97 7.38 1.11
N PHE A 46 9.25 6.84 -0.10
CA PHE A 46 8.23 6.11 -0.87
C PHE A 46 7.92 4.70 -0.36
N GLN A 47 8.89 4.00 0.23
CA GLN A 47 8.66 2.71 0.89
C GLN A 47 7.90 2.89 2.21
N ASP A 48 8.14 3.97 2.93
CA ASP A 48 7.35 4.40 4.08
C ASP A 48 5.97 4.97 3.65
N MET A 49 5.86 5.44 2.40
CA MET A 49 4.64 5.92 1.73
C MET A 49 3.97 4.78 0.91
N ILE A 50 4.11 3.51 1.31
CA ILE A 50 3.08 2.53 0.93
C ILE A 50 1.83 2.94 1.71
N SER A 51 0.75 3.30 0.99
CA SER A 51 -0.48 3.66 1.68
C SER A 51 -0.95 2.49 2.54
N MET A 52 -1.37 2.76 3.78
CA MET A 52 -1.96 1.77 4.67
C MET A 52 -3.06 0.97 3.95
N GLU A 53 -3.81 1.63 3.07
CA GLU A 53 -4.82 1.03 2.19
C GLU A 53 -4.25 -0.10 1.31
N THR A 54 -3.04 0.05 0.77
CA THR A 54 -2.39 -0.95 -0.10
C THR A 54 -1.92 -2.16 0.71
N VAL A 55 -1.39 -1.94 1.91
CA VAL A 55 -0.99 -3.03 2.82
C VAL A 55 -2.22 -3.83 3.25
N ILE A 56 -3.27 -3.13 3.67
CA ILE A 56 -4.54 -3.75 4.05
C ILE A 56 -5.12 -4.55 2.88
N ALA A 57 -5.17 -3.97 1.68
CA ALA A 57 -5.70 -4.65 0.51
C ALA A 57 -4.98 -5.98 0.24
N LYS A 58 -3.65 -6.00 0.31
CA LYS A 58 -2.86 -7.23 0.15
C LYS A 58 -3.14 -8.26 1.23
N ILE A 59 -3.21 -7.85 2.50
CA ILE A 59 -3.50 -8.77 3.61
C ILE A 59 -4.90 -9.38 3.43
N MET A 60 -5.88 -8.57 3.05
CA MET A 60 -7.25 -9.03 2.81
C MET A 60 -7.32 -10.00 1.63
N GLU A 61 -6.56 -9.74 0.55
CA GLU A 61 -6.44 -10.66 -0.60
C GLU A 61 -5.85 -12.01 -0.18
N TYR A 62 -4.75 -12.03 0.58
CA TYR A 62 -4.19 -13.27 1.10
C TYR A 62 -5.14 -14.01 2.03
N ALA A 63 -5.85 -13.30 2.91
CA ALA A 63 -6.83 -13.89 3.82
C ALA A 63 -7.99 -14.52 3.04
N LYS A 64 -8.50 -13.84 2.00
CA LYS A 64 -9.54 -14.35 1.09
C LYS A 64 -9.11 -15.68 0.47
N THR A 65 -7.92 -15.75 -0.09
CA THR A 65 -7.39 -16.97 -0.71
C THR A 65 -7.19 -18.08 0.31
N LEU A 66 -6.66 -17.77 1.50
CA LEU A 66 -6.39 -18.75 2.55
C LEU A 66 -7.66 -19.47 3.03
N VAL A 67 -8.75 -18.74 3.21
CA VAL A 67 -10.04 -19.28 3.67
C VAL A 67 -10.96 -19.69 2.52
N SER A 68 -10.50 -19.59 1.27
CA SER A 68 -11.29 -19.87 0.06
C SER A 68 -12.63 -19.12 0.04
N ALA A 69 -12.63 -17.86 0.48
CA ALA A 69 -13.83 -17.02 0.48
C ALA A 69 -14.05 -16.32 -0.87
N ASP A 70 -15.30 -16.06 -1.21
CA ASP A 70 -15.69 -15.28 -2.40
C ASP A 70 -15.39 -13.79 -2.22
N ARG A 71 -15.64 -13.26 -1.01
CA ARG A 71 -15.41 -11.85 -0.65
C ARG A 71 -14.87 -11.74 0.77
N THR A 72 -14.11 -10.67 1.01
CA THR A 72 -13.63 -10.31 2.35
C THR A 72 -13.81 -8.81 2.55
N SER A 73 -14.13 -8.40 3.77
CA SER A 73 -14.32 -6.98 4.11
C SER A 73 -13.69 -6.70 5.46
N LEU A 74 -13.02 -5.55 5.59
CA LEU A 74 -12.43 -5.10 6.84
C LEU A 74 -13.25 -3.91 7.36
N PHE A 75 -13.72 -4.05 8.60
CA PHE A 75 -14.38 -2.98 9.33
C PHE A 75 -13.41 -2.44 10.38
N LEU A 76 -13.21 -1.13 10.38
CA LEU A 76 -12.39 -0.42 11.35
C LEU A 76 -13.31 0.24 12.38
N VAL A 77 -12.87 0.24 13.65
CA VAL A 77 -13.59 0.82 14.77
C VAL A 77 -13.19 2.28 14.94
N ASP A 78 -14.14 3.19 14.83
CA ASP A 78 -14.00 4.56 15.29
C ASP A 78 -14.41 4.65 16.77
N SER A 79 -13.42 4.85 17.63
CA SER A 79 -13.61 4.91 19.08
C SER A 79 -14.29 6.20 19.55
N ASN A 80 -14.22 7.29 18.76
CA ASN A 80 -14.79 8.57 19.14
C ASN A 80 -16.31 8.55 18.99
N ASP A 81 -16.78 8.10 17.83
CA ASP A 81 -18.20 8.08 17.49
C ASP A 81 -18.89 6.74 17.81
N LYS A 82 -18.12 5.73 18.27
CA LYS A 82 -18.57 4.36 18.50
C LYS A 82 -19.23 3.76 17.25
N GLN A 83 -18.59 3.96 16.11
CA GLN A 83 -19.05 3.50 14.81
C GLN A 83 -18.05 2.53 14.19
N LEU A 84 -18.54 1.67 13.31
CA LEU A 84 -17.74 0.91 12.39
C LEU A 84 -17.77 1.59 11.03
N TYR A 85 -16.61 1.68 10.39
CA TYR A 85 -16.51 2.08 9.00
C TYR A 85 -15.75 1.02 8.21
N ALA A 86 -16.24 0.68 7.02
CA ALA A 86 -15.58 -0.26 6.12
C ALA A 86 -15.11 0.44 4.85
N HIS A 87 -13.87 0.15 4.49
CA HIS A 87 -13.47 0.16 3.10
C HIS A 87 -13.82 -1.20 2.52
N ILE A 88 -14.84 -1.25 1.68
CA ILE A 88 -15.14 -2.49 0.94
C ILE A 88 -14.01 -2.67 -0.07
N PHE A 89 -13.11 -3.61 0.22
CA PHE A 89 -12.10 -4.05 -0.74
C PHE A 89 -12.77 -5.04 -1.71
N GLU A 90 -13.61 -4.52 -2.61
CA GLU A 90 -14.03 -5.29 -3.78
C GLU A 90 -12.84 -5.44 -4.72
N VAL A 91 -12.01 -6.48 -4.49
CA VAL A 91 -11.10 -6.97 -5.52
C VAL A 91 -11.95 -7.73 -6.54
N ASN A 92 -12.64 -6.97 -7.40
CA ASN A 92 -13.32 -7.53 -8.56
C ASN A 92 -12.25 -7.77 -9.64
N ASP A 93 -11.98 -9.03 -9.98
CA ASP A 93 -11.11 -9.41 -11.11
C ASP A 93 -11.60 -8.86 -12.47
N ASN A 94 -12.83 -8.34 -12.55
CA ASN A 94 -13.50 -7.98 -13.79
C ASN A 94 -13.84 -6.48 -13.95
N LYS A 95 -13.32 -5.59 -13.10
CA LYS A 95 -13.53 -4.12 -13.23
C LYS A 95 -12.26 -3.34 -13.63
N ALA A 96 -11.34 -3.97 -14.34
CA ALA A 96 -10.14 -3.32 -14.87
C ALA A 96 -10.40 -2.38 -16.08
N ASN A 97 -11.65 -2.24 -16.56
CA ASN A 97 -11.97 -1.55 -17.82
C ASN A 97 -12.90 -0.34 -17.70
N SER A 98 -13.07 0.23 -16.51
CA SER A 98 -13.76 1.52 -16.38
C SER A 98 -12.80 2.56 -15.82
N ASP A 99 -12.33 3.46 -16.69
CA ASP A 99 -11.57 4.69 -16.40
C ASP A 99 -12.39 5.72 -15.58
N ASP A 100 -13.27 5.26 -14.69
CA ASP A 100 -14.04 6.12 -13.81
C ASP A 100 -13.44 6.06 -12.38
N PRO A 101 -12.68 7.07 -11.95
CA PRO A 101 -12.04 7.11 -10.64
C PRO A 101 -13.06 7.20 -9.48
N ALA A 102 -14.36 7.29 -9.77
CA ALA A 102 -15.42 7.43 -8.78
C ALA A 102 -15.94 6.09 -8.19
N ILE A 103 -15.55 4.92 -8.70
CA ILE A 103 -16.15 3.64 -8.27
C ILE A 103 -15.55 3.08 -6.96
N THR A 104 -14.41 3.58 -6.50
CA THR A 104 -13.57 2.82 -5.54
C THR A 104 -13.45 3.44 -4.16
N LYS A 105 -14.55 3.89 -3.53
CA LYS A 105 -14.59 4.25 -2.09
C LYS A 105 -16.01 4.52 -1.58
N LYS A 106 -16.93 3.55 -1.71
CA LYS A 106 -18.17 3.60 -0.89
C LYS A 106 -17.81 3.19 0.53
N GLU A 107 -17.65 4.18 1.39
CA GLU A 107 -17.47 3.98 2.83
C GLU A 107 -18.81 3.61 3.45
N ILE A 108 -18.93 2.39 3.99
CA ILE A 108 -20.10 1.97 4.76
C ILE A 108 -19.85 2.34 6.22
N ARG A 109 -20.79 3.08 6.84
CA ARG A 109 -20.73 3.42 8.28
C ARG A 109 -21.99 2.96 9.01
N PHE A 110 -21.82 2.35 10.18
CA PHE A 110 -22.93 2.00 11.08
C PHE A 110 -22.47 1.92 12.55
N PRO A 111 -23.38 2.06 13.53
CA PRO A 111 -23.03 1.99 14.95
C PRO A 111 -22.47 0.62 15.39
N ILE A 112 -21.56 0.63 16.36
CA ILE A 112 -21.11 -0.60 17.03
C ILE A 112 -22.31 -1.30 17.68
N GLY A 113 -22.39 -2.62 17.53
CA GLY A 113 -23.52 -3.45 17.99
C GLY A 113 -24.62 -3.67 16.94
N THR A 114 -24.57 -2.98 15.80
CA THR A 114 -25.47 -3.22 14.66
C THR A 114 -24.85 -4.21 13.69
N GLY A 115 -25.64 -5.17 13.22
CA GLY A 115 -25.13 -6.14 12.25
C GLY A 115 -24.30 -7.26 12.89
N ILE A 116 -23.83 -8.19 12.06
CA ILE A 116 -22.84 -9.20 12.47
C ILE A 116 -21.52 -8.53 12.86
N ALA A 117 -21.00 -7.64 12.01
CA ALA A 117 -19.75 -6.94 12.25
C ALA A 117 -19.80 -6.10 13.55
N GLY A 118 -20.89 -5.39 13.80
CA GLY A 118 -21.07 -4.63 15.04
C GLY A 118 -21.19 -5.51 16.28
N THR A 119 -21.80 -6.69 16.15
CA THR A 119 -21.86 -7.67 17.24
C THR A 119 -20.47 -8.17 17.60
N VAL A 120 -19.68 -8.61 16.60
CA VAL A 120 -18.31 -9.10 16.80
C VAL A 120 -17.40 -8.00 17.37
N ALA A 121 -17.49 -6.77 16.84
CA ALA A 121 -16.74 -5.63 17.37
C ALA A 121 -17.07 -5.32 18.83
N LYS A 122 -18.33 -5.55 19.26
CA LYS A 122 -18.77 -5.34 20.65
C LYS A 122 -18.36 -6.47 21.58
N THR A 123 -18.45 -7.73 21.13
CA THR A 123 -18.23 -8.91 21.98
C THR A 123 -16.78 -9.40 21.96
N GLY A 124 -16.01 -9.10 20.92
CA GLY A 124 -14.69 -9.67 20.69
C GLY A 124 -14.72 -11.17 20.41
N GLN A 125 -15.89 -11.73 20.07
CA GLN A 125 -16.06 -13.17 19.82
C GLN A 125 -16.28 -13.42 18.34
N ALA A 126 -15.53 -14.37 17.78
CA ALA A 126 -15.71 -14.81 16.39
C ALA A 126 -17.07 -15.49 16.20
N LEU A 127 -17.72 -15.23 15.08
CA LEU A 127 -19.01 -15.80 14.69
C LEU A 127 -18.88 -16.48 13.32
N ASN A 128 -19.24 -17.77 13.28
CA ASN A 128 -19.38 -18.53 12.05
C ASN A 128 -20.88 -18.72 11.77
N ILE A 129 -21.36 -18.16 10.66
CA ILE A 129 -22.77 -18.10 10.30
C ILE A 129 -22.97 -18.90 9.01
N PRO A 130 -23.60 -20.09 9.09
CA PRO A 130 -23.84 -20.94 7.93
C PRO A 130 -24.84 -20.36 6.92
N ASP A 131 -25.84 -19.61 7.40
CA ASP A 131 -26.81 -18.90 6.57
C ASP A 131 -26.99 -17.48 7.11
N ALA A 132 -26.56 -16.49 6.32
CA ALA A 132 -26.64 -15.09 6.71
C ALA A 132 -28.08 -14.57 6.72
N TYR A 133 -28.96 -15.06 5.84
CA TYR A 133 -30.33 -14.54 5.73
C TYR A 133 -31.25 -15.06 6.84
N GLU A 134 -30.88 -16.17 7.49
CA GLU A 134 -31.57 -16.72 8.67
C GLU A 134 -31.14 -16.04 9.97
N ASP A 135 -29.99 -15.36 10.01
CA ASP A 135 -29.54 -14.63 11.19
C ASP A 135 -30.23 -13.25 11.28
N GLN A 136 -30.99 -13.03 12.36
CA GLN A 136 -31.70 -11.77 12.61
C GLN A 136 -30.75 -10.55 12.64
N ARG A 137 -29.48 -10.75 12.97
CA ARG A 137 -28.48 -9.69 13.05
C ARG A 137 -27.90 -9.33 11.69
N PHE A 138 -28.20 -10.05 10.61
CA PHE A 138 -27.68 -9.74 9.28
C PHE A 138 -28.39 -8.54 8.66
N ASN A 139 -27.63 -7.57 8.15
CA ASN A 139 -28.17 -6.41 7.47
C ASN A 139 -28.25 -6.67 5.95
N ARG A 140 -29.48 -6.89 5.47
CA ARG A 140 -29.77 -7.16 4.05
C ARG A 140 -29.65 -5.93 3.15
N ASP A 141 -29.67 -4.72 3.71
CA ASP A 141 -29.64 -3.48 2.93
C ASP A 141 -28.32 -3.34 2.16
N ILE A 142 -27.21 -3.82 2.74
CA ILE A 142 -25.89 -3.77 2.11
C ILE A 142 -25.82 -4.69 0.88
N ASP A 143 -26.39 -5.89 0.99
CA ASP A 143 -26.49 -6.83 -0.13
C ASP A 143 -27.37 -6.27 -1.26
N GLN A 144 -28.50 -5.64 -0.92
CA GLN A 144 -29.36 -4.95 -1.89
C GLN A 144 -28.65 -3.79 -2.59
N MET A 145 -27.86 -3.00 -1.85
CA MET A 145 -27.10 -1.87 -2.40
C MET A 145 -25.94 -2.29 -3.30
N THR A 146 -25.32 -3.44 -3.01
CA THR A 146 -24.16 -3.95 -3.76
C THR A 146 -24.56 -4.92 -4.87
N GLY A 147 -25.81 -5.39 -4.89
CA GLY A 147 -26.28 -6.43 -5.79
C GLY A 147 -25.67 -7.81 -5.49
N TYR A 148 -25.16 -8.00 -4.27
CA TYR A 148 -24.56 -9.26 -3.82
C TYR A 148 -25.54 -10.03 -2.95
N THR A 149 -25.32 -11.34 -2.80
CA THR A 149 -26.11 -12.18 -1.90
C THR A 149 -25.16 -13.02 -1.06
N THR A 150 -25.00 -12.62 0.19
CA THR A 150 -24.19 -13.28 1.20
C THR A 150 -24.91 -14.55 1.63
N LYS A 151 -24.33 -15.71 1.32
CA LYS A 151 -24.88 -17.01 1.72
C LYS A 151 -24.45 -17.40 3.11
N ASN A 152 -23.14 -17.48 3.32
CA ASN A 152 -22.51 -17.78 4.60
C ASN A 152 -21.52 -16.66 4.95
N LEU A 153 -21.17 -16.54 6.23
CA LEU A 153 -20.33 -15.46 6.72
C LEU A 153 -19.49 -15.93 7.91
N LEU A 154 -18.18 -15.65 7.86
CA LEU A 154 -17.28 -15.76 9.00
C LEU A 154 -16.84 -14.35 9.41
N ALA A 155 -17.11 -13.98 10.65
CA ALA A 155 -16.71 -12.68 11.21
C ALA A 155 -15.80 -12.89 12.42
N MET A 156 -14.65 -12.22 12.41
CA MET A 156 -13.64 -12.28 13.47
C MET A 156 -13.27 -10.86 13.93
N PRO A 157 -12.93 -10.69 15.22
CA PRO A 157 -12.45 -9.42 15.76
C PRO A 157 -11.06 -9.05 15.25
#